data_AF-A0A2N3T3E9-F1
#
_entry.id   AF-A0A2N3T3E9-F1
#
_cell.length_a   1.000
_cell.length_b   1.000
_cell.length_c   1.000
_cell.angle_alpha   90.00
_cell.angle_beta   90.00
_cell.angle_gamma   90.00
#
_symmetry.space_group_name_H-M   'P 1'
#
loop_
_entity.id
_entity.type
_entity.pdbx_description
1 polymer ?
#
loop_
_entity_poly.entity_id
_entity_poly.type
_entity_poly.pdbx_seq_one_letter_code
_entity_poly.pdbx_strand_id
1 'polypeptide(L)'
;MQWIKIFLVLVLVASCARNIEPTADNINKIFTSKDFTFEFVRQTGHEESLSFRNDYLVYKSDKPTYRREISYDEVLLINDFIQKIVNLHSKSLDPETSSHYTIKNTAYKVVIVPDLEDYYFDALLKTLELDKIE
;
A
#
# COMPACT_ATOMS: atom_id res chain seq x y z
N MET A 1 27.05 -30.70 0.68
CA MET A 1 27.08 -29.28 0.24
C MET A 1 26.02 -28.92 -0.79
N GLN A 2 25.67 -29.77 -1.77
CA GLN A 2 24.59 -29.51 -2.76
C GLN A 2 23.20 -29.35 -2.14
N TRP A 3 22.86 -30.17 -1.14
CA TRP A 3 21.56 -30.15 -0.46
C TRP A 3 21.29 -28.83 0.29
N ILE A 4 22.33 -28.20 0.85
CA ILE A 4 22.22 -26.89 1.50
C ILE A 4 21.93 -25.79 0.47
N LYS A 5 22.50 -25.88 -0.74
CA LYS A 5 22.23 -24.93 -1.83
C LYS A 5 20.79 -25.04 -2.33
N ILE A 6 20.26 -26.26 -2.44
CA ILE A 6 18.86 -26.51 -2.84
C ILE A 6 17.88 -25.98 -1.78
N PHE A 7 18.18 -26.18 -0.50
CA PHE A 7 17.36 -25.67 0.60
C PHE A 7 17.36 -24.14 0.67
N LEU A 8 18.51 -23.50 0.43
CA LEU A 8 18.62 -22.03 0.39
C LEU A 8 17.78 -21.42 -0.74
N VAL A 9 17.78 -22.06 -1.92
CA VAL A 9 16.96 -21.61 -3.06
C VAL A 9 15.47 -21.75 -2.74
N LEU A 10 15.03 -22.84 -2.11
CA LEU A 10 13.64 -23.06 -1.70
C LEU A 10 13.14 -22.03 -0.67
N VAL A 11 13.98 -21.62 0.28
CA VAL A 11 13.65 -20.58 1.26
C VAL A 11 13.53 -19.20 0.59
N LEU A 12 14.37 -18.91 -0.42
CA LEU A 12 14.36 -17.64 -1.13
C LEU A 12 13.10 -17.43 -1.99
N VAL A 13 12.51 -18.48 -2.57
CA VAL A 13 11.27 -18.36 -3.37
C VAL A 13 10.01 -18.15 -2.52
N ALA A 14 10.05 -18.52 -1.23
CA ALA A 14 8.92 -18.35 -0.31
C ALA A 14 8.80 -16.93 0.29
N SER A 15 9.74 -16.02 -0.02
CA SER A 15 9.76 -14.67 0.57
C SER A 15 8.83 -13.65 -0.12
N CYS A 16 8.03 -14.06 -1.10
CA CYS A 16 7.04 -13.17 -1.71
C CYS A 16 5.81 -13.05 -0.81
N ALA A 17 5.42 -11.82 -0.46
CA ALA A 17 4.20 -11.56 0.28
C ALA A 17 3.00 -12.20 -0.43
N ARG A 18 2.12 -12.86 0.33
CA ARG A 18 0.98 -13.59 -0.22
C ARG A 18 -0.07 -12.62 -0.73
N ASN A 19 -0.41 -12.71 -2.02
CA ASN A 19 -1.56 -11.98 -2.57
C ASN A 19 -2.85 -12.52 -1.96
N ILE A 20 -3.67 -11.63 -1.39
CA ILE A 20 -4.98 -11.95 -0.81
C ILE A 20 -6.04 -10.98 -1.34
N GLU A 21 -7.31 -11.37 -1.29
CA GLU A 21 -8.39 -10.55 -1.84
C GLU A 21 -8.62 -9.25 -1.06
N PRO A 22 -9.03 -8.16 -1.74
CA PRO A 22 -9.35 -6.87 -1.13
C PRO A 22 -10.69 -6.92 -0.41
N THR A 23 -10.66 -7.50 0.79
CA THR A 23 -11.78 -7.48 1.74
C THR A 23 -11.37 -6.73 3.00
N ALA A 24 -12.34 -6.15 3.71
CA ALA A 24 -12.09 -5.43 4.96
C ALA A 24 -11.30 -6.30 5.97
N ASP A 25 -11.65 -7.59 6.09
CA ASP A 25 -10.96 -8.54 6.98
C ASP A 25 -9.49 -8.73 6.61
N ASN A 26 -9.18 -8.84 5.32
CA ASN A 26 -7.80 -9.02 4.85
C ASN A 26 -6.96 -7.75 5.02
N ILE A 27 -7.57 -6.60 4.80
CA ILE A 27 -6.95 -5.30 5.04
C ILE A 27 -6.65 -5.10 6.53
N ASN A 28 -7.58 -5.45 7.41
CA ASN A 28 -7.38 -5.37 8.86
C ASN A 28 -6.22 -6.27 9.34
N LYS A 29 -5.99 -7.43 8.71
CA LYS A 29 -4.81 -8.26 8.99
C LYS A 29 -3.50 -7.53 8.68
N ILE A 30 -3.48 -6.74 7.61
CA ILE A 30 -2.30 -5.92 7.27
C ILE A 30 -2.14 -4.79 8.28
N PHE A 31 -3.20 -4.05 8.60
CA PHE A 31 -3.12 -2.95 9.57
C PHE A 31 -2.68 -3.39 10.97
N THR A 32 -3.06 -4.60 11.38
CA THR A 32 -2.68 -5.14 12.69
C THR A 32 -1.16 -5.24 12.87
N SER A 33 -0.36 -5.32 11.79
CA SER A 33 1.10 -5.33 11.91
C SER A 33 1.68 -3.99 12.35
N LYS A 34 0.96 -2.87 12.16
CA LYS A 34 1.47 -1.50 12.32
C LYS A 34 2.74 -1.18 11.50
N ASP A 35 3.12 -2.09 10.61
CA ASP A 35 4.22 -1.98 9.65
C ASP A 35 3.66 -2.44 8.31
N PHE A 36 3.28 -1.47 7.49
CA PHE A 36 2.74 -1.69 6.17
C PHE A 36 3.03 -0.51 5.25
N THR A 37 2.96 -0.76 3.96
CA THR A 37 3.07 0.25 2.91
C THR A 37 1.77 0.29 2.13
N PHE A 38 1.28 1.50 1.90
CA PHE A 38 0.20 1.82 1.01
C PHE A 38 0.76 2.54 -0.21
N GLU A 39 0.66 1.92 -1.37
CA GLU A 39 1.20 2.40 -2.64
C GLU A 39 0.06 2.73 -3.58
N PHE A 40 0.27 3.76 -4.37
CA PHE A 40 -0.61 4.14 -5.45
C PHE A 40 0.19 4.13 -6.75
N VAL A 41 -0.27 3.32 -7.71
CA VAL A 41 0.31 3.18 -9.03
C VAL A 41 -0.68 3.78 -10.02
N ARG A 42 -0.30 4.88 -10.67
CA ARG A 42 -1.10 5.51 -11.71
C ARG A 42 -0.93 4.75 -13.02
N GLN A 43 -1.95 4.81 -13.89
CA GLN A 43 -1.86 4.25 -15.24
C GLN A 43 -0.69 4.83 -16.07
N THR A 44 -0.25 6.06 -15.75
CA THR A 44 0.93 6.70 -16.37
C THR A 44 2.27 6.09 -15.93
N GLY A 45 2.25 5.15 -14.98
CA GLY A 45 3.44 4.51 -14.41
C GLY A 45 4.07 5.27 -13.25
N HIS A 46 3.51 6.41 -12.83
CA HIS A 46 3.96 7.12 -11.64
C HIS A 46 3.53 6.37 -10.38
N GLU A 47 4.44 6.24 -9.42
CA GLU A 47 4.24 5.50 -8.18
C GLU A 47 4.55 6.37 -6.96
N GLU A 48 3.59 6.42 -6.05
CA GLU A 48 3.70 7.14 -4.79
C GLU A 48 3.36 6.19 -3.64
N SER A 49 3.97 6.36 -2.47
CA SER A 49 3.70 5.47 -1.34
C SER A 49 3.77 6.15 0.03
N LEU A 50 2.91 5.67 0.92
CA LEU A 50 2.88 5.96 2.34
C LEU A 50 3.26 4.69 3.09
N SER A 51 4.41 4.69 3.76
CA SER A 51 4.82 3.61 4.65
C SER A 51 4.63 4.00 6.10
N PHE A 52 4.07 3.10 6.89
CA PHE A 52 3.80 3.29 8.32
C PHE A 52 4.72 2.37 9.09
N ARG A 53 5.60 2.91 9.94
CA ARG A 53 6.51 2.12 10.77
C ARG A 53 6.76 2.81 12.09
N ASN A 54 6.50 2.12 13.21
CA ASN A 54 6.81 2.62 14.56
C ASN A 54 6.32 4.05 14.79
N ASP A 55 5.05 4.32 14.47
CA ASP A 55 4.41 5.64 14.61
C ASP A 55 4.97 6.76 13.71
N TYR A 56 5.74 6.40 12.67
CA TYR A 56 6.13 7.30 11.59
C TYR A 56 5.35 7.02 10.32
N LEU A 57 4.96 8.09 9.63
CA LEU A 57 4.58 8.10 8.23
C LEU A 57 5.80 8.47 7.40
N VAL A 58 6.07 7.66 6.37
CA VAL A 58 7.12 7.90 5.38
C VAL A 58 6.45 8.04 4.02
N TYR A 59 6.54 9.22 3.43
CA TYR A 59 6.02 9.51 2.11
C TYR A 59 7.16 9.46 1.08
N LYS A 60 6.97 8.66 0.04
CA LYS A 60 7.90 8.54 -1.08
C LYS A 60 7.17 8.85 -2.38
N SER A 61 7.75 9.75 -3.16
CA SER A 61 7.33 10.15 -4.50
C SER A 61 8.59 10.37 -5.36
N ASP A 62 8.48 11.11 -6.46
CA ASP A 62 9.62 11.55 -7.27
C ASP A 62 10.50 12.60 -6.57
N LYS A 63 10.01 13.16 -5.45
CA LYS A 63 10.73 14.11 -4.59
C LYS A 63 11.51 13.40 -3.48
N PRO A 64 12.40 14.09 -2.73
CA PRO A 64 13.06 13.50 -1.59
C PRO A 64 12.06 12.85 -0.61
N THR A 65 12.43 11.69 -0.07
CA THR A 65 11.57 10.97 0.88
C THR A 65 11.33 11.81 2.12
N TYR A 66 10.06 12.00 2.45
CA TYR A 66 9.65 12.73 3.63
C TYR A 66 9.25 11.77 4.75
N ARG A 67 9.61 12.12 5.98
CA ARG A 67 9.30 11.33 7.17
C ARG A 67 8.88 12.23 8.31
N ARG A 68 7.77 11.89 8.95
CA ARG A 68 7.31 12.53 10.19
C ARG A 68 6.56 11.55 11.07
N GLU A 69 6.36 11.94 12.32
CA GLU A 69 5.45 11.21 13.22
C GLU A 69 4.02 11.34 12.70
N ILE A 70 3.24 10.28 12.90
CA ILE A 70 1.82 10.25 12.55
C ILE A 70 0.98 10.36 13.81
N SER A 71 -0.03 11.22 13.76
CA SER A 71 -1.01 11.34 14.83
C SER A 71 -2.07 10.23 14.77
N TYR A 72 -2.73 10.00 15.88
CA TYR A 72 -3.83 9.03 15.95
C TYR A 72 -4.98 9.37 14.98
N ASP A 73 -5.33 10.64 14.86
CA ASP A 73 -6.42 11.08 13.98
C ASP A 73 -6.08 10.83 12.50
N GLU A 74 -4.82 11.01 12.11
CA GLU A 74 -4.35 10.68 10.76
C GLU A 74 -4.37 9.18 10.48
N VAL A 75 -4.04 8.35 11.48
CA VAL A 75 -4.19 6.89 11.35
C VAL A 75 -5.65 6.51 11.10
N LEU A 76 -6.59 7.11 11.85
CA LEU A 76 -8.03 6.87 11.63
C LEU A 76 -8.48 7.33 10.25
N LEU A 77 -8.02 8.49 9.81
CA LEU A 77 -8.33 9.06 8.48
C LEU A 77 -7.85 8.15 7.35
N ILE A 78 -6.62 7.65 7.44
CA ILE A 78 -6.04 6.74 6.45
C ILE A 78 -6.75 5.39 6.44
N ASN A 79 -7.12 4.88 7.61
CA ASN A 79 -7.92 3.66 7.69
C ASN A 79 -9.30 3.83 7.03
N ASP A 80 -10.01 4.92 7.32
CA ASP A 80 -11.31 5.22 6.67
C ASP A 80 -11.16 5.37 5.14
N PHE A 81 -10.11 6.06 4.71
CA PHE A 81 -9.76 6.17 3.29
C PHE A 81 -9.58 4.79 2.63
N ILE A 82 -8.78 3.92 3.25
CA ILE A 82 -8.50 2.60 2.72
C ILE A 82 -9.77 1.75 2.68
N GLN A 83 -10.61 1.79 3.71
CA GLN A 83 -11.88 1.05 3.71
C GLN A 83 -12.82 1.53 2.58
N LYS A 84 -12.84 2.84 2.30
CA LYS A 84 -13.61 3.39 1.19
C LYS A 84 -13.14 2.87 -0.17
N ILE A 85 -11.83 2.90 -0.45
CA ILE A 85 -11.32 2.41 -1.75
C ILE A 85 -11.50 0.89 -1.91
N VAL A 86 -11.44 0.11 -0.83
CA VAL A 86 -11.72 -1.34 -0.86
C VAL A 86 -13.15 -1.59 -1.29
N ASN A 87 -14.11 -0.81 -0.80
CA ASN A 87 -15.52 -0.91 -1.21
C ASN A 87 -15.76 -0.47 -2.66
N LEU A 88 -14.85 0.32 -3.24
CA LEU A 88 -14.88 0.73 -4.65
C LEU A 88 -14.11 -0.23 -5.56
N HIS A 89 -13.63 -1.37 -5.04
CA HIS A 89 -12.85 -2.31 -5.83
C HIS A 89 -13.65 -2.93 -6.96
N SER A 90 -13.18 -2.72 -8.19
CA SER A 90 -13.68 -3.33 -9.41
C SER A 90 -13.26 -4.80 -9.52
N LYS A 91 -14.21 -5.68 -9.83
CA LYS A 91 -13.92 -7.08 -10.18
C LYS A 91 -13.60 -7.29 -11.67
N SER A 92 -13.81 -6.25 -12.49
CA SER A 92 -13.69 -6.34 -13.95
C SER A 92 -12.47 -5.63 -14.52
N LEU A 93 -11.88 -4.68 -13.79
CA LEU A 93 -10.70 -3.94 -14.24
C LEU A 93 -9.40 -4.69 -13.93
N ASP A 94 -8.45 -4.61 -14.85
CA ASP A 94 -7.14 -5.25 -14.72
C ASP A 94 -6.11 -4.25 -14.15
N PRO A 95 -5.45 -4.57 -13.01
CA PRO A 95 -4.43 -3.71 -12.40
C PRO A 95 -3.22 -3.42 -13.31
N GLU A 96 -2.93 -4.27 -14.30
CA GLU A 96 -1.82 -4.04 -15.24
C GLU A 96 -2.12 -2.93 -16.26
N THR A 97 -3.39 -2.58 -16.43
CA THR A 97 -3.84 -1.58 -17.41
C THR A 97 -4.58 -0.40 -16.78
N SER A 98 -4.79 -0.44 -15.47
CA SER A 98 -5.58 0.54 -14.73
C SER A 98 -4.78 1.07 -13.54
N SER A 99 -5.05 2.31 -13.14
CA SER A 99 -4.55 2.82 -11.85
C SER A 99 -5.04 1.92 -10.72
N HIS A 100 -4.17 1.64 -9.76
CA HIS A 100 -4.50 0.75 -8.66
C HIS A 100 -3.73 1.12 -7.39
N TYR A 101 -4.27 0.67 -6.27
CA TYR A 101 -3.62 0.74 -4.99
C TYR A 101 -3.03 -0.62 -4.61
N THR A 102 -1.90 -0.60 -3.94
CA THR A 102 -1.33 -1.79 -3.30
C THR A 102 -1.17 -1.53 -1.81
N ILE A 103 -1.77 -2.39 -0.97
CA ILE A 103 -1.55 -2.39 0.47
C ILE A 103 -0.75 -3.65 0.79
N LYS A 104 0.43 -3.51 1.40
CA LYS A 104 1.30 -4.65 1.66
C LYS A 104 2.08 -4.54 2.97
N ASN A 105 2.35 -5.68 3.56
CA ASN A 105 3.37 -5.86 4.60
C ASN A 105 4.26 -7.05 4.24
N THR A 106 5.08 -7.51 5.18
CA THR A 106 5.98 -8.66 4.95
C THR A 106 5.24 -9.95 4.60
N ALA A 107 4.01 -10.15 5.08
CA ALA A 107 3.27 -11.39 4.92
C ALA A 107 2.22 -11.36 3.80
N TYR A 108 1.59 -10.20 3.58
CA TYR A 108 0.41 -10.07 2.74
C TYR A 108 0.51 -8.89 1.79
N LYS A 109 -0.06 -9.05 0.60
CA LYS A 109 -0.26 -8.00 -0.39
C LYS A 109 -1.71 -8.03 -0.85
N VAL A 110 -2.34 -6.86 -0.92
CA VAL A 110 -3.68 -6.64 -1.46
C VAL A 110 -3.58 -5.61 -2.57
N VAL A 111 -4.20 -5.88 -3.71
CA VAL A 111 -4.30 -4.94 -4.84
C VAL A 111 -5.75 -4.52 -4.97
N ILE A 112 -5.99 -3.21 -5.07
CA ILE A 112 -7.32 -2.61 -5.18
C ILE A 112 -7.33 -1.77 -6.45
N VAL A 113 -8.08 -2.22 -7.45
CA VAL A 113 -8.40 -1.42 -8.63
C VAL A 113 -9.73 -0.72 -8.38
N PRO A 114 -9.79 0.61 -8.19
CA PRO A 114 -11.05 1.32 -7.95
C PRO A 114 -11.84 1.51 -9.25
N ASP A 115 -13.18 1.52 -9.18
CA ASP A 115 -14.05 1.90 -10.32
C ASP A 115 -13.99 3.42 -10.62
N LEU A 116 -13.46 4.23 -9.70
CA LEU A 116 -13.32 5.69 -9.82
C LEU A 116 -11.83 6.08 -9.64
N GLU A 117 -11.26 6.67 -10.69
CA GLU A 117 -9.83 6.92 -10.87
C GLU A 117 -9.24 8.00 -9.94
N ASP A 118 -7.93 7.85 -9.66
CA ASP A 118 -6.85 8.72 -9.16
C ASP A 118 -7.12 9.82 -8.12
N TYR A 119 -8.22 10.56 -8.21
CA TYR A 119 -8.50 11.76 -7.41
C TYR A 119 -8.50 11.52 -5.89
N TYR A 120 -8.82 10.29 -5.47
CA TYR A 120 -8.87 9.93 -4.06
C TYR A 120 -7.49 9.99 -3.41
N PHE A 121 -6.44 9.52 -4.10
CA PHE A 121 -5.09 9.55 -3.53
C PHE A 121 -4.58 10.98 -3.37
N ASP A 122 -4.80 11.83 -4.39
CA ASP A 122 -4.43 13.24 -4.34
C ASP A 122 -5.15 13.97 -3.19
N ALA A 123 -6.42 13.64 -2.95
CA ALA A 123 -7.17 14.17 -1.82
C ALA A 123 -6.58 13.71 -0.48
N LEU A 124 -6.15 12.45 -0.35
CA LEU A 124 -5.47 11.95 0.84
C LEU A 124 -4.16 12.71 1.10
N LEU A 125 -3.31 12.86 0.08
CA LEU A 125 -2.04 13.58 0.19
C LEU A 125 -2.25 15.02 0.63
N LYS A 126 -3.21 15.73 0.04
CA LYS A 126 -3.57 17.10 0.43
C LYS A 126 -4.08 17.18 1.87
N THR A 127 -4.89 16.21 2.28
CA THR A 127 -5.45 16.16 3.64
C THR A 127 -4.36 15.89 4.68
N LEU A 128 -3.32 15.14 4.33
CA LEU A 128 -2.14 14.89 5.15
C LEU A 128 -1.04 15.96 5.01
N GLU A 129 -1.30 17.01 4.23
CA GLU A 129 -0.39 18.10 3.87
C GLU A 129 0.94 17.64 3.22
N LEU A 130 0.90 16.52 2.50
CA LEU A 130 2.07 15.92 1.85
C LEU A 130 2.33 16.47 0.44
N ASP A 131 1.35 17.13 -0.16
CA ASP A 131 1.44 17.75 -1.49
C ASP A 131 2.36 18.98 -1.52
N LYS A 132 2.54 19.62 -0.36
CA LYS A 132 3.36 20.85 -0.18
C LYS A 132 4.85 20.57 -0.01
N ILE A 133 5.24 19.30 0.04
CA ILE A 133 6.61 18.90 0.35
C ILE A 133 7.45 19.02 -0.92
N GLU A 134 8.55 19.77 -0.85
CA GLU A 134 9.49 20.06 -1.95
C GLU A 134 10.70 19.13 -1.94
#